data_AF-A0A194PG48-F1
#
_entry.id   AF-A0A194PG48-F1
#
_cell.length_a   1.000
_cell.length_b   1.000
_cell.length_c   1.000
_cell.angle_alpha   90.00
_cell.angle_beta   90.00
_cell.angle_gamma   90.00
#
_symmetry.space_group_name_H-M   'P 1'
#
loop_
_entity.id
_entity.type
_entity.pdbx_description
1 polymer ?
#
loop_
_entity_poly.entity_id
_entity_poly.type
_entity_poly.pdbx_seq_one_letter_code
_entity_poly.pdbx_strand_id
1 'polypeptide(L)'
;MNDESVNISLRTWKRSVDPINKVGYSDGVTDGQAATYQSSFDTGYEQGFNFGFQLGLTKARSQIATDEDELRDPRKINCQICLNNCANGNTMNLFNVQREKNKQYLTDKT
;
A
#
# COMPACT_ATOMS: atom_id res chain seq x y z
N MET A 1 6.05 -51.36 29.72
CA MET A 1 6.67 -50.21 30.41
C MET A 1 7.28 -49.16 29.46
N ASN A 2 7.67 -49.50 28.23
CA ASN A 2 8.28 -48.53 27.30
C ASN A 2 7.27 -47.52 26.68
N ASP A 3 6.02 -47.97 26.48
CA ASP A 3 4.99 -47.24 25.73
C ASP A 3 4.48 -45.96 26.44
N GLU A 4 4.36 -46.00 27.77
CA GLU A 4 3.97 -44.86 28.61
C GLU A 4 4.98 -43.71 28.51
N SER A 5 6.28 -44.03 28.57
CA SER A 5 7.35 -43.03 28.52
C SER A 5 7.42 -42.31 27.17
N VAL A 6 7.18 -43.06 26.08
CA VAL A 6 7.13 -42.53 24.72
C VAL A 6 5.90 -41.63 24.56
N ASN A 7 4.75 -42.04 25.09
CA ASN A 7 3.52 -41.24 25.06
C ASN A 7 3.68 -39.91 25.80
N ILE A 8 4.26 -39.93 27.01
CA ILE A 8 4.54 -38.73 27.80
C ILE A 8 5.50 -37.79 27.07
N SER A 9 6.56 -38.33 26.46
CA SER A 9 7.54 -37.56 25.69
C SER A 9 6.89 -36.89 24.48
N LEU A 10 6.04 -37.61 23.74
CA LEU A 10 5.35 -37.09 22.56
C LEU A 10 4.32 -36.01 22.90
N ARG A 11 3.57 -36.19 24.00
CA ARG A 11 2.62 -35.16 24.50
C ARG A 11 3.34 -33.91 24.99
N THR A 12 4.48 -34.08 25.66
CA THR A 12 5.31 -32.96 26.12
C THR A 12 5.89 -32.20 24.94
N TRP A 13 6.47 -32.91 23.97
CA TRP A 13 6.96 -32.31 22.73
C TRP A 13 5.87 -31.51 22.01
N LYS A 14 4.69 -32.11 21.83
CA LYS A 14 3.55 -31.45 21.19
C LYS A 14 3.12 -30.19 21.94
N ARG A 15 3.02 -30.25 23.27
CA ARG A 15 2.69 -29.08 24.11
C ARG A 15 3.74 -27.97 24.03
N SER A 16 5.01 -28.32 23.87
CA SER A 16 6.09 -27.34 23.73
C SER A 16 6.15 -26.73 22.33
N VAL A 17 5.91 -27.53 21.28
CA VAL A 17 6.09 -27.11 19.88
C VAL A 17 4.85 -26.44 19.29
N ASP A 18 3.64 -26.88 19.63
CA ASP A 18 2.40 -26.31 19.07
C ASP A 18 2.26 -24.79 19.32
N PRO A 19 2.56 -24.26 20.54
CA PRO A 19 2.53 -22.82 20.78
C PRO A 19 3.57 -22.06 19.96
N ILE A 20 4.79 -22.61 19.82
CA ILE A 20 5.88 -22.00 19.05
C ILE A 20 5.48 -21.89 17.58
N ASN A 21 4.92 -22.96 17.01
CA ASN A 21 4.44 -22.96 15.63
C ASN A 21 3.32 -21.95 15.41
N LYS A 22 2.39 -21.83 16.36
CA LYS A 22 1.29 -20.87 16.26
C LYS A 22 1.78 -19.43 16.29
N VAL A 23 2.72 -19.12 17.20
CA VAL A 23 3.34 -17.79 17.29
C VAL A 23 4.17 -17.48 16.05
N GLY A 24 5.02 -18.41 15.61
CA GLY A 24 5.81 -18.21 14.39
C GLY A 24 4.96 -18.01 13.13
N TYR A 25 3.81 -18.68 13.03
CA TYR A 25 2.86 -18.45 11.95
C TYR A 25 2.20 -17.07 12.05
N SER A 26 1.74 -16.67 13.23
CA SER A 26 1.14 -15.33 13.41
C SER A 26 2.13 -14.21 13.10
N ASP A 27 3.38 -14.36 13.58
CA ASP A 27 4.44 -13.39 13.34
C ASP A 27 4.75 -13.30 11.84
N GLY A 28 4.89 -14.45 11.16
CA GLY A 28 5.12 -14.49 9.72
C GLY A 28 3.98 -13.87 8.90
N VAL A 29 2.72 -14.02 9.33
CA VAL A 29 1.57 -13.35 8.70
C VAL A 29 1.64 -11.84 8.91
N THR A 30 1.92 -11.38 10.12
CA THR A 30 2.05 -9.96 10.44
C THR A 30 3.22 -9.31 9.68
N ASP A 31 4.38 -9.95 9.65
CA ASP A 31 5.55 -9.47 8.92
C ASP A 31 5.28 -9.41 7.41
N GLY A 32 4.62 -10.43 6.85
CA GLY A 32 4.21 -10.46 5.44
C GLY A 32 3.24 -9.32 5.09
N GLN A 33 2.28 -9.03 5.96
CA GLN A 33 1.37 -7.89 5.81
C GLN A 33 2.11 -6.55 5.88
N ALA A 34 3.00 -6.39 6.86
CA ALA A 34 3.79 -5.16 7.03
C ALA A 34 4.71 -4.91 5.81
N ALA A 35 5.39 -5.94 5.32
CA ALA A 35 6.24 -5.86 4.15
C ALA A 35 5.46 -5.46 2.87
N THR A 36 4.27 -6.05 2.68
CA THR A 36 3.41 -5.75 1.52
C THR A 36 2.84 -4.33 1.61
N TYR A 37 2.49 -3.88 2.81
CA TYR A 37 1.96 -2.53 3.04
C TYR A 37 3.00 -1.46 2.68
N GLN A 38 4.23 -1.60 3.19
CA GLN A 38 5.28 -0.60 2.94
C GLN A 38 5.59 -0.48 1.45
N SER A 39 5.77 -1.61 0.77
CA SER A 39 6.03 -1.63 -0.68
C SER A 39 4.91 -0.97 -1.49
N SER A 40 3.65 -1.23 -1.13
CA SER A 40 2.48 -0.62 -1.78
C SER A 40 2.39 0.88 -1.51
N PHE A 41 2.69 1.30 -0.28
CA PHE A 41 2.74 2.71 0.11
C PHE A 41 3.82 3.47 -0.65
N ASP A 42 5.05 2.95 -0.66
CA ASP A 42 6.20 3.57 -1.34
C ASP A 42 5.90 3.77 -2.84
N THR A 43 5.33 2.75 -3.48
CA THR A 43 4.91 2.80 -4.88
C THR A 43 3.86 3.89 -5.13
N GLY A 44 2.86 3.99 -4.26
CA GLY A 44 1.83 5.03 -4.35
C GLY A 44 2.37 6.43 -4.08
N TYR A 45 3.28 6.57 -3.12
CA TYR A 45 3.93 7.83 -2.77
C TYR A 45 4.79 8.34 -3.91
N GLU A 46 5.65 7.50 -4.50
CA GLU A 46 6.49 7.85 -5.66
C GLU A 46 5.62 8.36 -6.82
N GLN A 47 4.54 7.64 -7.13
CA GLN A 47 3.61 8.03 -8.19
C GLN A 47 2.95 9.38 -7.91
N GLY A 48 2.44 9.58 -6.69
CA GLY A 48 1.78 10.82 -6.27
C GLY A 48 2.73 12.01 -6.29
N PHE A 49 3.94 11.83 -5.77
CA PHE A 49 4.98 12.87 -5.74
C PHE A 49 5.38 13.31 -7.15
N ASN A 50 5.70 12.36 -8.03
CA ASN A 50 6.11 12.67 -9.40
C ASN A 50 5.01 13.42 -10.17
N PHE A 51 3.75 12.98 -10.05
CA PHE A 51 2.62 13.67 -10.66
C PHE A 51 2.42 15.07 -10.08
N GLY A 52 2.43 15.22 -8.76
CA GLY A 52 2.26 16.52 -8.09
C GLY A 52 3.34 17.52 -8.49
N PHE A 53 4.60 17.06 -8.58
CA PHE A 53 5.72 17.87 -9.04
C PHE A 53 5.54 18.34 -10.49
N GLN A 54 5.17 17.42 -11.41
CA GLN A 54 4.89 17.77 -12.81
C GLN A 54 3.72 18.76 -12.93
N LEU A 55 2.64 18.53 -12.18
CA LEU A 55 1.47 19.43 -12.17
C LEU A 55 1.84 20.84 -11.70
N GLY A 56 2.61 20.95 -10.62
CA GLY A 56 3.10 22.24 -10.12
C GLY A 56 3.98 22.96 -11.14
N LEU A 57 4.87 22.22 -11.82
CA LEU A 57 5.77 22.76 -12.85
C LEU A 57 4.96 23.27 -14.06
N THR A 58 3.95 22.53 -14.51
CA THR A 58 3.03 22.96 -15.58
C THR A 58 2.26 24.22 -15.17
N LYS A 59 1.67 24.27 -13.96
CA LYS A 59 0.97 25.47 -13.47
C LYS A 59 1.88 26.69 -13.43
N ALA A 60 3.11 26.53 -12.93
CA ALA A 60 4.10 27.61 -12.87
C ALA A 60 4.50 28.12 -14.27
N ARG A 61 4.72 27.22 -15.24
CA ARG A 61 5.02 27.60 -16.63
C ARG A 61 3.87 28.35 -17.29
N SER A 62 2.64 27.96 -17.03
CA SER A 62 1.44 28.59 -17.59
C SER A 62 1.04 29.89 -16.87
N GLN A 63 1.83 30.36 -15.90
CA GLN A 63 1.55 31.54 -15.07
C GLN A 63 0.16 31.48 -14.40
N ILE A 64 -0.37 30.28 -14.18
CA ILE A 64 -1.64 30.08 -13.51
C ILE A 64 -1.40 30.34 -12.02
N ALA A 65 -2.16 31.26 -11.43
CA ALA A 65 -2.13 31.49 -9.99
C ALA A 65 -2.37 30.15 -9.27
N THR A 66 -1.39 29.71 -8.49
CA THR A 66 -1.51 28.51 -7.68
C THR A 66 -2.30 28.84 -6.43
N ASP A 67 -3.52 28.35 -6.36
CA ASP A 67 -4.26 28.29 -5.10
C ASP A 67 -3.68 27.15 -4.25
N GLU A 68 -3.03 27.50 -3.14
CA GLU A 68 -2.43 26.56 -2.20
C GLU A 68 -3.49 25.60 -1.61
N ASP A 69 -4.73 26.07 -1.42
CA ASP A 69 -5.85 25.23 -0.96
C ASP A 69 -6.36 24.30 -2.08
N GLU A 70 -5.97 24.53 -3.33
CA GLU A 70 -6.19 23.60 -4.43
C GLU A 70 -5.17 22.45 -4.41
N LEU A 71 -3.92 22.73 -4.06
CA LEU A 71 -2.84 21.74 -4.01
C LEU A 71 -2.88 20.85 -2.76
N ARG A 72 -3.47 21.35 -1.66
CA ARG A 72 -3.62 20.59 -0.41
C ARG A 72 -4.71 19.52 -0.47
N ASP A 73 -5.69 19.64 -1.36
CA ASP A 73 -6.78 18.68 -1.49
C ASP A 73 -6.41 17.59 -2.52
N PRO A 74 -6.19 16.33 -2.09
CA PRO A 74 -5.86 15.23 -3.00
C PRO A 74 -6.89 15.01 -4.11
N ARG A 75 -8.16 15.40 -3.89
CA ARG A 75 -9.23 15.28 -4.88
C ARG A 75 -9.02 16.26 -6.03
N LYS A 76 -8.49 17.46 -5.74
CA LYS A 76 -8.22 18.49 -6.74
C LYS A 76 -6.93 18.22 -7.53
N ILE A 77 -6.00 17.46 -6.96
CA ILE A 77 -4.80 16.95 -7.63
C ILE A 77 -4.97 15.52 -8.17
N ASN A 78 -6.16 15.19 -8.68
CA ASN A 78 -6.43 13.98 -9.47
C ASN A 78 -6.18 12.62 -8.78
N CYS A 79 -6.20 12.54 -7.45
CA CYS A 79 -6.14 11.26 -6.75
C CYS A 79 -7.45 10.46 -6.97
N GLN A 80 -7.38 9.37 -7.72
CA GLN A 80 -8.54 8.57 -8.13
C GLN A 80 -9.20 7.87 -6.94
N ILE A 81 -8.43 7.48 -5.93
CA ILE A 81 -8.97 6.89 -4.70
C ILE A 81 -9.78 7.93 -3.93
N CYS A 82 -9.26 9.14 -3.79
CA CYS A 82 -9.94 10.23 -3.09
C CYS A 82 -11.16 10.76 -3.85
N LEU A 83 -11.09 10.79 -5.19
CA LEU A 83 -12.19 11.20 -6.06
C LEU A 83 -13.36 10.21 -6.04
N ASN A 84 -13.05 8.92 -6.19
CA ASN A 84 -14.07 7.87 -6.27
C ASN A 84 -14.47 7.32 -4.89
N ASN A 85 -13.82 7.79 -3.82
CA ASN A 85 -13.98 7.32 -2.45
C ASN A 85 -13.93 5.78 -2.35
N CYS A 86 -13.05 5.17 -3.13
CA CYS A 86 -13.03 3.73 -3.35
C CYS A 86 -11.59 3.23 -3.47
N ALA A 87 -11.22 2.30 -2.59
CA ALA A 87 -9.96 1.57 -2.64
C ALA A 87 -10.17 0.10 -3.06
N ASN A 88 -11.28 -0.20 -3.73
CA ASN A 88 -11.64 -1.57 -4.09
C ASN A 88 -10.87 -2.00 -5.33
N GLY A 89 -9.76 -2.70 -5.13
CA GLY A 89 -8.96 -3.25 -6.22
C GLY A 89 -7.63 -3.81 -5.72
N ASN A 90 -7.00 -4.65 -6.53
CA ASN A 90 -5.60 -5.00 -6.33
C ASN A 90 -4.73 -3.73 -6.49
N THR A 91 -3.72 -3.56 -5.63
CA THR A 91 -2.72 -2.48 -5.67
C THR A 91 -2.23 -2.16 -7.08
N MET A 92 -1.90 -3.17 -7.88
CA MET A 92 -1.39 -2.98 -9.24
C MET A 92 -2.43 -2.36 -10.18
N ASN A 93 -3.70 -2.74 -10.02
CA ASN A 93 -4.78 -2.18 -10.82
C ASN A 93 -5.01 -0.71 -10.45
N LEU A 94 -5.08 -0.40 -9.15
CA LEU A 94 -5.21 0.97 -8.65
C LEU A 94 -4.05 1.85 -9.12
N PHE A 95 -2.82 1.33 -9.06
CA PHE A 95 -1.63 2.01 -9.57
C PHE A 95 -1.74 2.32 -11.07
N ASN A 96 -2.14 1.35 -11.88
CA ASN A 96 -2.28 1.54 -13.33
C ASN A 96 -3.37 2.57 -13.66
N VAL A 97 -4.53 2.48 -13.01
CA VAL A 97 -5.64 3.43 -13.19
C VAL A 97 -5.20 4.85 -12.82
N GLN A 98 -4.54 5.03 -11.67
CA GLN A 98 -4.01 6.33 -11.26
C GLN A 98 -2.99 6.88 -12.28
N ARG A 99 -2.11 6.02 -12.79
CA ARG A 99 -1.10 6.39 -13.80
C ARG A 99 -1.74 6.87 -15.10
N GLU A 100 -2.72 6.13 -15.59
CA GLU A 100 -3.42 6.46 -16.84
C GLU A 100 -4.21 7.76 -16.69
N LYS A 101 -4.93 7.92 -15.58
CA LYS A 101 -5.69 9.14 -15.30
C LYS A 101 -4.79 10.36 -15.10
N ASN A 102 -3.62 10.20 -14.50
CA ASN A 102 -2.63 11.26 -14.38
C ASN A 102 -2.08 11.70 -15.74
N LYS A 103 -1.80 10.74 -16.64
CA LYS A 103 -1.37 11.05 -18.01
C LYS A 103 -2.44 11.84 -18.77
N GLN A 104 -3.69 11.38 -18.72
CA GLN A 104 -4.83 12.08 -19.33
C GLN A 104 -4.97 13.51 -18.80
N TYR A 105 -4.90 13.67 -17.47
CA TYR A 105 -5.02 14.98 -16.83
C TYR A 105 -3.92 15.98 -17.27
N LEU A 106 -2.68 15.51 -17.42
CA LEU A 106 -1.57 16.37 -17.85
C LEU A 106 -1.69 16.73 -19.34
N THR A 107 -2.10 15.80 -20.20
CA THR A 107 -2.31 16.09 -21.62
C THR A 107 -3.42 17.11 -21.84
N ASP A 108 -4.48 17.09 -21.02
CA ASP A 108 -5.59 18.04 -21.13
C ASP A 108 -5.21 19.46 -20.68
N LYS A 109 -4.12 19.60 -19.91
CA LYS A 109 -3.62 20.89 -19.36
C LYS A 109 -2.41 21.47 -20.09
N THR A 110 -1.86 20.76 -21.07
CA THR A 110 -0.74 21.23 -21.90
C THR A 110 -1.27 21.88 -23.16
#